data_AF-A0A520R3B1-F1
#
_entry.id   AF-A0A520R3B1-F1
#
_cell.length_a   1.000
_cell.length_b   1.000
_cell.length_c   1.000
_cell.angle_alpha   90.00
_cell.angle_beta   90.00
_cell.angle_gamma   90.00
#
_symmetry.space_group_name_H-M   'P 1'
#
loop_
_entity.id
_entity.type
_entity.pdbx_description
1 polymer ?
#
loop_
_entity_poly.entity_id
_entity_poly.type
_entity_poly.pdbx_seq_one_letter_code
_entity_poly.pdbx_strand_id
1 'polypeptide(L)'
;MNRAYIGALLWLVGCGGDVEPASQPLAQEEAEEPAAGFVVLDVGPAGRLLGIPHEAPPNADPDRVVTLRVEPASLAPELDGLAVLDARFVGDGIVLIDTEHALLHRGALETAGEMVTLDVSVHGPIAVRDMTVAYTVGEAPFLEVARADVETGLREQLTHDLAPTWNPALGPDGEIYVVSGATGGPRLLRLGDGEPTVIPTERFPASVRAPVVEDGQLIFEDESGDQVRLAVPSRGGAR
;
A
#
# COMPACT_ATOMS: atom_id res chain seq x y z
N MET A 1 4.50 -79.38 -11.49
CA MET A 1 5.06 -80.38 -10.54
C MET A 1 5.88 -79.63 -9.51
N ASN A 2 5.55 -79.87 -8.22
CA ASN A 2 6.33 -79.68 -6.97
C ASN A 2 7.13 -78.38 -6.74
N ARG A 3 7.25 -77.82 -5.54
CA ARG A 3 6.55 -77.81 -4.23
C ARG A 3 7.35 -76.75 -3.43
N ALA A 4 6.70 -76.07 -2.50
CA ALA A 4 7.24 -74.98 -1.69
C ALA A 4 8.54 -75.30 -0.91
N TYR A 5 9.30 -74.25 -0.58
CA TYR A 5 9.87 -74.09 0.76
C TYR A 5 9.61 -72.68 1.30
N ILE A 6 9.15 -72.69 2.55
CA ILE A 6 8.82 -71.60 3.44
C ILE A 6 10.12 -71.09 4.08
N GLY A 7 10.28 -69.77 4.18
CA GLY A 7 11.30 -69.12 4.99
C GLY A 7 10.73 -67.81 5.53
N ALA A 8 10.75 -67.64 6.84
CA ALA A 8 9.88 -66.77 7.61
C ALA A 8 10.24 -65.28 7.61
N LEU A 9 9.17 -64.48 7.64
CA LEU A 9 8.95 -63.25 8.40
C LEU A 9 10.13 -62.63 9.17
N LEU A 10 10.43 -61.37 8.86
CA LEU A 10 10.91 -60.40 9.84
C LEU A 10 10.17 -59.08 9.63
N TRP A 11 9.33 -58.76 10.61
CA TRP A 11 8.70 -57.46 10.81
C TRP A 11 9.77 -56.45 11.22
N LEU A 12 9.82 -55.31 10.53
CA LEU A 12 10.24 -54.05 11.12
C LEU A 12 9.19 -52.99 10.77
N VAL A 13 8.31 -52.76 11.75
CA VAL A 13 7.57 -51.51 11.91
C VAL A 13 8.59 -50.47 12.40
N GLY A 14 8.60 -49.30 11.77
CA GLY A 14 9.42 -48.18 12.21
C GLY A 14 9.01 -46.90 11.49
N CYS A 15 8.15 -46.14 12.17
CA CYS A 15 7.97 -44.68 12.13
C CYS A 15 8.03 -44.01 10.75
N GLY A 16 6.92 -43.53 10.19
CA GLY A 16 6.22 -42.40 10.78
C GLY A 16 7.14 -41.19 10.72
N GLY A 17 7.33 -40.65 9.53
CA GLY A 17 8.03 -39.40 9.27
C GLY A 17 7.19 -38.64 8.27
N ASP A 18 6.18 -37.93 8.77
CA ASP A 18 5.54 -36.85 8.04
C ASP A 18 6.66 -35.88 7.65
N VAL A 19 6.94 -35.78 6.35
CA VAL A 19 7.77 -34.71 5.84
C VAL A 19 6.90 -33.48 5.88
N GLU A 20 6.86 -32.81 7.03
CA GLU A 20 6.48 -31.41 7.10
C GLU A 20 7.34 -30.68 6.06
N PRO A 21 6.75 -29.98 5.08
CA PRO A 21 7.53 -29.03 4.31
C PRO A 21 8.04 -28.01 5.33
N ALA A 22 9.38 -27.95 5.48
CA ALA A 22 10.01 -26.93 6.27
C ALA A 22 9.55 -25.58 5.73
N SER A 23 8.63 -24.94 6.46
CA SER A 23 8.31 -23.52 6.33
C SER A 23 9.59 -22.78 6.67
N GLN A 24 10.44 -22.58 5.67
CA GLN A 24 11.50 -21.59 5.78
C GLN A 24 10.76 -20.27 5.98
N PRO A 25 11.02 -19.53 7.07
CA PRO A 25 10.58 -18.15 7.11
C PRO A 25 11.24 -17.50 5.90
N LEU A 26 10.43 -17.03 4.96
CA LEU A 26 10.88 -16.02 4.01
C LEU A 26 11.53 -14.97 4.88
N ALA A 27 12.85 -14.83 4.74
CA ALA A 27 13.56 -13.71 5.31
C ALA A 27 12.87 -12.49 4.72
N GLN A 28 11.98 -11.87 5.51
CA GLN A 28 11.76 -10.44 5.38
C GLN A 28 13.17 -9.89 5.44
N GLU A 29 13.65 -9.31 4.35
CA GLU A 29 14.68 -8.29 4.47
C GLU A 29 14.12 -7.33 5.53
N GLU A 30 14.66 -7.43 6.76
CA GLU A 30 14.41 -6.46 7.80
C GLU A 30 14.87 -5.14 7.19
N ALA A 31 13.93 -4.39 6.64
CA ALA A 31 14.19 -3.08 6.10
C ALA A 31 14.86 -2.30 7.23
N GLU A 32 16.15 -2.04 7.07
CA GLU A 32 17.01 -1.49 8.12
C GLU A 32 16.28 -0.30 8.74
N GLU A 33 15.98 -0.39 10.04
CA GLU A 33 15.19 0.65 10.70
C GLU A 33 15.86 2.00 10.44
N PRO A 34 15.08 3.00 10.01
CA PRO A 34 15.67 4.29 9.70
C PRO A 34 16.30 4.86 10.98
N ALA A 35 17.33 5.69 10.83
CA ALA A 35 17.94 6.37 11.97
C ALA A 35 16.87 7.10 12.82
N ALA A 36 17.11 7.22 14.12
CA ALA A 36 16.19 7.91 15.02
C ALA A 36 15.81 9.30 14.48
N GLY A 37 14.49 9.58 14.40
CA GLY A 37 13.94 10.84 13.87
C GLY A 37 13.50 10.81 12.41
N PHE A 38 13.72 9.69 11.70
CA PHE A 38 13.23 9.49 10.33
C PHE A 38 12.04 8.55 10.30
N VAL A 39 11.14 8.76 9.34
CA VAL A 39 10.07 7.83 8.99
C VAL A 39 10.27 7.35 7.57
N VAL A 40 10.08 6.04 7.33
CA VAL A 40 10.09 5.51 5.96
C VAL A 40 8.78 5.89 5.29
N LEU A 41 8.86 6.63 4.18
CA LEU A 41 7.72 6.94 3.31
C LEU A 41 7.53 5.79 2.31
N ASP A 42 8.62 5.38 1.65
CA ASP A 42 8.60 4.29 0.68
C ASP A 42 9.97 3.63 0.46
N VAL A 43 9.98 2.41 -0.06
CA VAL A 43 11.18 1.67 -0.45
C VAL A 43 10.96 1.08 -1.83
N GLY A 44 11.80 1.48 -2.78
CA GLY A 44 11.73 1.03 -4.17
C GLY A 44 13.05 0.40 -4.62
N PRO A 45 13.09 -0.20 -5.82
CA PRO A 45 14.30 -0.84 -6.34
C PRO A 45 15.46 0.15 -6.55
N ALA A 46 15.15 1.44 -6.74
CA ALA A 46 16.14 2.48 -6.94
C ALA A 46 16.70 3.06 -5.61
N GLY A 47 16.01 2.85 -4.49
CA GLY A 47 16.36 3.53 -3.24
C GLY A 47 15.24 3.62 -2.20
N ARG A 48 15.37 4.60 -1.28
CA ARG A 48 14.43 4.83 -0.19
C ARG A 48 13.96 6.29 -0.19
N LEU A 49 12.70 6.49 0.16
CA LEU A 49 12.15 7.80 0.49
C LEU A 49 11.93 7.85 2.00
N LEU A 50 12.62 8.79 2.65
CA LEU A 50 12.51 9.02 4.09
C LEU A 50 11.90 10.41 4.33
N GLY A 51 11.21 10.55 5.45
CA GLY A 51 10.68 11.83 5.92
C GLY A 51 11.27 12.18 7.28
N ILE A 52 11.59 13.45 7.50
CA ILE A 52 11.85 14.01 8.82
C ILE A 52 10.58 14.76 9.24
N PRO A 53 9.79 14.23 10.20
CA PRO A 53 8.53 14.85 10.59
C PRO A 53 8.70 16.26 11.14
N HIS A 54 7.81 17.17 10.74
CA HIS A 54 7.69 18.49 11.38
C HIS A 54 6.96 18.33 12.71
N GLU A 55 7.31 19.14 13.71
CA GLU A 55 6.59 19.15 14.98
C GLU A 55 5.17 19.71 14.77
N ALA A 56 4.17 18.92 15.16
CA ALA A 56 2.79 19.40 15.18
C ALA A 56 2.60 20.41 16.32
N PRO A 57 1.93 21.56 16.08
CA PRO A 57 1.58 22.48 17.16
C PRO A 57 0.71 21.79 18.23
N PRO A 58 0.87 22.13 19.51
CA PRO A 58 0.07 21.53 20.57
C PRO A 58 -1.41 21.89 20.40
N ASN A 59 -2.28 20.88 20.56
CA ASN A 59 -3.74 21.00 20.44
C ASN A 59 -4.24 21.43 19.05
N ALA A 60 -3.46 21.18 18.00
CA ALA A 60 -3.90 21.28 16.62
C ALA A 60 -3.92 19.88 15.98
N ASP A 61 -4.72 19.73 14.93
CA ASP A 61 -4.70 18.58 14.03
C ASP A 61 -4.21 19.06 12.66
N PRO A 62 -2.92 19.45 12.53
CA PRO A 62 -2.38 19.95 11.28
C PRO A 62 -2.14 18.79 10.30
N ASP A 63 -2.02 19.12 9.01
CA ASP A 63 -1.46 18.17 8.05
C ASP A 63 -0.08 17.69 8.52
N ARG A 64 0.18 16.40 8.29
CA ARG A 64 1.46 15.79 8.64
C ARG A 64 2.50 16.12 7.57
N VAL A 65 3.20 17.23 7.76
CA VAL A 65 4.32 17.62 6.90
C VAL A 65 5.60 16.90 7.30
N VAL A 66 6.33 16.41 6.31
CA VAL A 66 7.69 15.87 6.48
C VAL A 66 8.66 16.61 5.56
N THR A 67 9.91 16.71 5.98
CA THR A 67 11.00 17.07 5.07
C THR A 67 11.48 15.81 4.35
N LEU A 68 11.34 15.77 3.03
CA LEU A 68 11.73 14.64 2.19
C LEU A 68 13.25 14.46 2.18
N ARG A 69 13.65 13.19 2.21
CA ARG A 69 15.02 12.73 2.01
C ARG A 69 15.02 11.60 1.00
N VAL A 70 15.83 11.75 -0.03
CA VAL A 70 15.94 10.76 -1.12
C VAL A 70 17.26 10.04 -1.00
N GLU A 71 17.22 8.72 -0.85
CA GLU A 71 18.40 7.88 -0.75
C GLU A 71 18.50 6.92 -1.94
N PRO A 72 19.63 6.87 -2.67
CA PRO A 72 20.82 7.70 -2.49
C PRO A 72 20.55 9.17 -2.90
N ALA A 73 21.27 10.11 -2.30
CA ALA A 73 21.10 11.56 -2.57
C ALA A 73 21.31 11.96 -4.05
N SER A 74 21.96 11.09 -4.84
CA SER A 74 22.13 11.28 -6.28
C SER A 74 20.89 10.92 -7.11
N LEU A 75 19.89 10.25 -6.55
CA LEU A 75 18.75 9.70 -7.28
C LEU A 75 17.78 10.79 -7.78
N ALA A 76 17.43 11.74 -6.92
CA ALA A 76 16.62 12.92 -7.26
C ALA A 76 17.02 14.09 -6.35
N PRO A 77 18.22 14.68 -6.53
CA PRO A 77 18.75 15.71 -5.64
C PRO A 77 17.86 16.95 -5.55
N GLU A 78 17.07 17.23 -6.57
CA GLU A 78 16.10 18.33 -6.62
C GLU A 78 14.90 18.16 -5.68
N LEU A 79 14.59 16.92 -5.27
CA LEU A 79 13.48 16.62 -4.35
C LEU A 79 13.94 16.56 -2.88
N ASP A 80 15.24 16.39 -2.64
CA ASP A 80 15.77 16.31 -1.29
C ASP A 80 15.60 17.65 -0.56
N GLY A 81 15.02 17.61 0.64
CA GLY A 81 14.76 18.80 1.44
C GLY A 81 13.40 19.45 1.22
N LEU A 82 12.59 18.99 0.26
CA LEU A 82 11.24 19.51 0.06
C LEU A 82 10.32 19.16 1.24
N ALA A 83 9.40 20.07 1.57
CA ALA A 83 8.32 19.79 2.50
C ALA A 83 7.15 19.14 1.74
N VAL A 84 6.73 17.95 2.16
CA VAL A 84 5.69 17.14 1.50
C VAL A 84 4.76 16.51 2.55
N LEU A 85 3.55 16.12 2.12
CA LEU A 85 2.60 15.37 2.94
C LEU A 85 2.78 13.86 2.81
N ASP A 86 3.08 13.38 1.59
CA ASP A 86 3.40 11.98 1.28
C ASP A 86 4.28 11.92 0.02
N ALA A 87 5.05 10.86 -0.16
CA ALA A 87 5.84 10.61 -1.37
C ALA A 87 6.05 9.10 -1.58
N ARG A 88 5.94 8.65 -2.84
CA ARG A 88 6.01 7.24 -3.24
C ARG A 88 6.79 7.05 -4.53
N PHE A 89 7.49 5.93 -4.66
CA PHE A 89 7.97 5.48 -5.96
C PHE A 89 6.79 5.02 -6.82
N VAL A 90 6.82 5.35 -8.11
CA VAL A 90 5.87 4.86 -9.12
C VAL A 90 6.62 4.63 -10.42
N GLY A 91 6.46 3.47 -11.06
CA GLY A 91 7.26 3.13 -12.23
C GLY A 91 8.77 3.35 -12.00
N ASP A 92 9.37 4.22 -12.80
CA ASP A 92 10.77 4.68 -12.70
C ASP A 92 10.92 6.08 -12.10
N GLY A 93 9.86 6.63 -11.51
CA GLY A 93 9.72 7.98 -10.99
C GLY A 93 9.27 8.04 -9.53
N ILE A 94 8.88 9.24 -9.10
CA ILE A 94 8.36 9.55 -7.77
C ILE A 94 7.09 10.40 -7.90
N VAL A 95 6.04 10.06 -7.16
CA VAL A 95 4.93 10.99 -6.89
C VAL A 95 5.06 11.57 -5.49
N LEU A 96 4.59 12.79 -5.30
CA LEU A 96 4.49 13.42 -3.99
C LEU A 96 3.25 14.29 -3.89
N ILE A 97 2.79 14.52 -2.66
CA ILE A 97 1.81 15.56 -2.35
C ILE A 97 2.56 16.68 -1.66
N ASP A 98 2.53 17.89 -2.24
CA ASP A 98 3.15 19.06 -1.62
C ASP A 98 2.26 19.66 -0.52
N THR A 99 2.77 20.68 0.18
CA THR A 99 2.01 21.37 1.23
C THR A 99 0.86 22.25 0.72
N GLU A 100 0.71 22.39 -0.60
CA GLU A 100 -0.42 23.05 -1.25
C GLU A 100 -1.48 22.04 -1.72
N HIS A 101 -1.34 20.77 -1.33
CA HIS A 101 -2.21 19.66 -1.71
C HIS A 101 -2.22 19.37 -3.22
N ALA A 102 -1.14 19.69 -3.93
CA ALA A 102 -0.96 19.27 -5.31
C ALA A 102 -0.30 17.89 -5.36
N LEU A 103 -0.88 16.97 -6.13
CA LEU A 103 -0.24 15.70 -6.48
C LEU A 103 0.69 15.95 -7.65
N LEU A 104 1.99 15.82 -7.43
CA LEU A 104 3.03 16.05 -8.40
C LEU A 104 3.73 14.75 -8.77
N HIS A 105 4.07 14.57 -10.04
CA HIS A 105 4.83 13.45 -10.56
C HIS A 105 6.15 13.92 -11.15
N ARG A 106 7.22 13.27 -10.72
CA ARG A 106 8.57 13.37 -11.24
C ARG A 106 8.85 12.06 -11.97
N GLY A 107 8.97 12.10 -13.30
CA GLY A 107 9.24 10.90 -14.12
C GLY A 107 10.65 10.31 -13.91
N ALA A 108 11.11 9.51 -14.88
CA ALA A 108 12.38 8.76 -14.89
C ALA A 108 13.58 9.35 -14.10
N LEU A 109 13.92 8.75 -12.95
CA LEU A 109 14.94 9.20 -11.97
C LEU A 109 16.32 9.48 -12.55
N GLU A 110 16.72 8.74 -13.58
CA GLU A 110 18.02 8.89 -14.24
C GLU A 110 18.19 10.20 -15.04
N THR A 111 17.10 10.86 -15.38
CA THR A 111 17.10 12.12 -16.13
C THR A 111 16.50 13.24 -15.30
N ALA A 112 17.05 14.46 -15.43
CA ALA A 112 16.42 15.65 -14.84
C ALA A 112 15.10 15.90 -15.57
N GLY A 113 14.00 15.46 -14.97
CA GLY A 113 12.64 15.63 -15.46
C GLY A 113 11.96 16.87 -14.88
N GLU A 114 10.95 17.37 -15.58
CA GLU A 114 10.04 18.40 -15.04
C GLU A 114 9.04 17.75 -14.08
N MET A 115 8.66 18.49 -13.03
CA MET A 115 7.54 18.11 -12.16
C MET A 115 6.23 18.39 -12.88
N VAL A 116 5.37 17.38 -13.00
CA VAL A 116 4.04 17.52 -13.60
C VAL A 116 2.98 17.44 -12.51
N THR A 117 2.07 18.41 -12.46
CA THR A 117 0.89 18.34 -11.58
C THR A 117 -0.14 17.40 -12.18
N LEU A 118 -0.48 16.34 -11.44
CA LEU A 118 -1.51 15.36 -11.80
C LEU A 118 -2.89 15.75 -11.29
N ASP A 119 -2.97 16.31 -10.08
CA ASP A 119 -4.23 16.71 -9.45
C ASP A 119 -3.99 17.75 -8.34
N VAL A 120 -5.08 18.33 -7.83
CA VAL A 120 -5.06 19.32 -6.73
C VAL A 120 -6.10 18.96 -5.67
N SER A 121 -5.98 19.56 -4.48
CA SER A 121 -6.81 19.25 -3.30
C SER A 121 -6.68 17.79 -2.85
N VAL A 122 -5.46 17.25 -2.88
CA VAL A 122 -5.12 15.87 -2.52
C VAL A 122 -4.59 15.79 -1.08
N HIS A 123 -5.02 14.79 -0.29
CA HIS A 123 -4.65 14.68 1.13
C HIS A 123 -3.84 13.42 1.51
N GLY A 124 -3.93 12.36 0.70
CA GLY A 124 -3.28 11.09 0.97
C GLY A 124 -4.06 10.18 1.94
N PRO A 125 -3.51 8.99 2.25
CA PRO A 125 -2.23 8.49 1.74
C PRO A 125 -2.28 8.14 0.24
N ILE A 126 -1.11 8.06 -0.38
CA ILE A 126 -0.97 7.63 -1.78
C ILE A 126 -0.81 6.10 -1.81
N ALA A 127 -1.74 5.41 -2.48
CA ALA A 127 -1.57 4.02 -2.88
C ALA A 127 -0.97 3.94 -4.28
N VAL A 128 -0.04 3.01 -4.50
CA VAL A 128 0.63 2.81 -5.80
C VAL A 128 0.48 1.36 -6.24
N ARG A 129 0.23 1.16 -7.55
CA ARG A 129 0.42 -0.13 -8.24
C ARG A 129 0.79 0.14 -9.69
N ASP A 130 1.92 -0.42 -10.11
CA ASP A 130 2.49 -0.21 -11.44
C ASP A 130 2.62 1.30 -11.76
N MET A 131 1.89 1.80 -12.76
CA MET A 131 1.85 3.22 -13.16
C MET A 131 0.63 3.97 -12.62
N THR A 132 -0.19 3.32 -11.79
CA THR A 132 -1.42 3.90 -11.24
C THR A 132 -1.19 4.32 -9.79
N VAL A 133 -1.69 5.50 -9.44
CA VAL A 133 -1.77 6.00 -8.08
C VAL A 133 -3.21 6.25 -7.68
N ALA A 134 -3.57 5.94 -6.45
CA ALA A 134 -4.87 6.25 -5.87
C ALA A 134 -4.70 7.08 -4.59
N TYR A 135 -5.59 8.04 -4.40
CA TYR A 135 -5.43 9.07 -3.36
C TYR A 135 -6.78 9.66 -2.99
N THR A 136 -6.82 10.33 -1.84
CA THR A 136 -7.99 11.09 -1.39
C THR A 136 -7.97 12.50 -1.95
N VAL A 137 -9.12 13.04 -2.32
CA VAL A 137 -9.28 14.33 -2.98
C VAL A 137 -10.56 15.04 -2.55
N GLY A 138 -10.53 16.37 -2.53
CA GLY A 138 -11.69 17.21 -2.21
C GLY A 138 -11.49 18.04 -0.94
N GLU A 139 -12.58 18.32 -0.24
CA GLU A 139 -12.56 19.11 1.00
C GLU A 139 -12.88 18.21 2.20
N ALA A 140 -12.03 18.24 3.23
CA ALA A 140 -12.30 17.56 4.48
C ALA A 140 -13.56 18.14 5.18
N PRO A 141 -14.43 17.31 5.80
CA PRO A 141 -14.28 15.87 5.99
C PRO A 141 -14.84 15.04 4.83
N PHE A 142 -15.38 15.63 3.77
CA PHE A 142 -16.09 14.96 2.68
C PHE A 142 -15.16 14.50 1.54
N LEU A 143 -14.00 13.94 1.92
CA LEU A 143 -13.03 13.46 0.95
C LEU A 143 -13.59 12.30 0.13
N GLU A 144 -13.21 12.28 -1.12
CA GLU A 144 -13.45 11.19 -2.05
C GLU A 144 -12.14 10.51 -2.44
N VAL A 145 -12.19 9.38 -3.16
CA VAL A 145 -11.01 8.73 -3.74
C VAL A 145 -11.03 8.86 -5.26
N ALA A 146 -9.88 9.24 -5.80
CA ALA A 146 -9.58 9.23 -7.22
C ALA A 146 -8.38 8.32 -7.51
N ARG A 147 -8.20 7.97 -8.78
CA ARG A 147 -6.97 7.39 -9.29
C ARG A 147 -6.46 8.17 -10.50
N ALA A 148 -5.16 8.16 -10.69
CA ALA A 148 -4.50 8.70 -11.86
C ALA A 148 -3.47 7.73 -12.41
N ASP A 149 -3.35 7.68 -13.73
CA ASP A 149 -2.23 7.04 -14.42
C ASP A 149 -1.12 8.09 -14.62
N VAL A 150 0.07 7.82 -14.12
CA VAL A 150 1.15 8.82 -14.07
C VAL A 150 1.87 9.03 -15.39
N GLU A 151 1.72 8.09 -16.34
CA GLU A 151 2.29 8.19 -17.69
C GLU A 151 1.43 9.07 -18.58
N THR A 152 0.12 8.87 -18.53
CA THR A 152 -0.86 9.53 -19.39
C THR A 152 -1.49 10.78 -18.75
N GLY A 153 -1.41 10.90 -17.42
CA GLY A 153 -2.11 11.93 -16.65
C GLY A 153 -3.63 11.75 -16.60
N LEU A 154 -4.15 10.61 -17.08
CA LEU A 154 -5.59 10.34 -17.04
C LEU A 154 -6.05 10.11 -15.61
N ARG A 155 -7.04 10.90 -15.20
CA ARG A 155 -7.63 10.91 -13.85
C ARG A 155 -9.07 10.40 -13.88
N GLU A 156 -9.42 9.57 -12.91
CA GLU A 156 -10.77 9.04 -12.69
C GLU A 156 -11.21 9.23 -11.23
N GLN A 157 -12.43 9.76 -11.05
CA GLN A 157 -13.11 9.82 -9.74
C GLN A 157 -13.81 8.47 -9.47
N LEU A 158 -13.62 7.88 -8.29
CA LEU A 158 -14.07 6.50 -8.05
C LEU A 158 -15.25 6.37 -7.08
N THR A 159 -15.37 7.27 -6.11
CA THR A 159 -16.28 7.06 -4.98
C THR A 159 -17.58 7.83 -5.07
N HIS A 160 -17.63 8.98 -5.74
CA HIS A 160 -18.80 9.85 -5.88
C HIS A 160 -19.60 9.97 -4.56
N ASP A 161 -20.78 9.36 -4.50
CA ASP A 161 -21.70 9.41 -3.35
C ASP A 161 -21.29 8.54 -2.14
N LEU A 162 -20.09 7.94 -2.16
CA LEU A 162 -19.55 7.14 -1.07
C LEU A 162 -18.74 7.97 -0.06
N ALA A 163 -18.64 9.28 -0.24
CA ALA A 163 -17.96 10.17 0.69
C ALA A 163 -18.58 10.13 2.11
N PRO A 164 -17.78 10.26 3.18
CA PRO A 164 -16.33 10.39 3.15
C PRO A 164 -15.65 9.04 2.88
N THR A 165 -14.57 9.06 2.09
CA THR A 165 -13.73 7.88 1.82
C THR A 165 -12.26 8.17 2.05
N TRP A 166 -11.54 7.20 2.61
CA TRP A 166 -10.12 7.31 2.94
C TRP A 166 -9.37 5.99 2.77
N ASN A 167 -8.03 6.09 2.87
CA ASN A 167 -7.07 4.98 2.83
C ASN A 167 -7.28 4.01 1.64
N PRO A 168 -7.11 4.50 0.40
CA PRO A 168 -7.24 3.64 -0.78
C PRO A 168 -6.14 2.58 -0.86
N ALA A 169 -6.47 1.44 -1.46
CA ALA A 169 -5.54 0.36 -1.81
C ALA A 169 -5.84 -0.12 -3.23
N LEU A 170 -4.82 -0.23 -4.08
CA LEU A 170 -4.98 -0.74 -5.43
C LEU A 170 -4.82 -2.26 -5.46
N GLY A 171 -5.85 -2.96 -5.95
CA GLY A 171 -5.83 -4.40 -6.21
C GLY A 171 -5.17 -4.76 -7.55
N PRO A 172 -4.76 -6.02 -7.74
CA PRO A 172 -4.06 -6.48 -8.95
C PRO A 172 -4.92 -6.48 -10.21
N ASP A 173 -6.25 -6.56 -10.08
CA ASP A 173 -7.18 -6.66 -11.21
C ASP A 173 -7.84 -5.30 -11.54
N GLY A 174 -7.26 -4.21 -11.02
CA GLY A 174 -7.74 -2.84 -11.20
C GLY A 174 -8.88 -2.45 -10.24
N GLU A 175 -9.28 -3.34 -9.33
CA GLU A 175 -10.18 -2.98 -8.24
C GLU A 175 -9.48 -2.06 -7.24
N ILE A 176 -10.28 -1.37 -6.43
CA ILE A 176 -9.78 -0.55 -5.34
C ILE A 176 -10.48 -0.93 -4.04
N TYR A 177 -9.74 -0.89 -2.94
CA TYR A 177 -10.26 -1.04 -1.60
C TYR A 177 -10.23 0.32 -0.91
N VAL A 178 -11.34 0.74 -0.32
CA VAL A 178 -11.46 2.03 0.38
C VAL A 178 -12.27 1.85 1.65
N VAL A 179 -12.00 2.66 2.66
CA VAL A 179 -12.91 2.81 3.80
C VAL A 179 -13.88 3.93 3.46
N SER A 180 -15.18 3.70 3.67
CA SER A 180 -16.24 4.70 3.53
C SER A 180 -17.00 4.89 4.83
N GLY A 181 -17.32 6.15 5.14
CA GLY A 181 -18.17 6.55 6.26
C GLY A 181 -19.59 6.97 5.86
N ALA A 182 -19.97 6.84 4.58
CA ALA A 182 -21.22 7.37 4.03
C ALA A 182 -22.49 6.90 4.78
N THR A 183 -22.45 5.73 5.41
CA THR A 183 -23.59 5.15 6.15
C THR A 183 -23.56 5.45 7.66
N GLY A 184 -22.80 6.45 8.10
CA GLY A 184 -22.70 6.85 9.52
C GLY A 184 -21.73 6.02 10.37
N GLY A 185 -20.93 5.14 9.74
CA GLY A 185 -19.87 4.36 10.37
C GLY A 185 -18.97 3.72 9.31
N PRO A 186 -17.74 3.32 9.67
CA PRO A 186 -16.77 2.82 8.71
C PRO A 186 -17.23 1.50 8.08
N ARG A 187 -17.03 1.40 6.77
CA ARG A 187 -17.21 0.19 5.97
C ARG A 187 -16.03 0.05 5.03
N LEU A 188 -15.41 -1.13 5.00
CA LEU A 188 -14.40 -1.45 4.00
C LEU A 188 -15.12 -1.92 2.74
N LEU A 189 -14.90 -1.23 1.64
CA LEU A 189 -15.52 -1.48 0.35
C LEU A 189 -14.48 -1.93 -0.66
N ARG A 190 -14.84 -2.88 -1.52
CA ARG A 190 -14.14 -3.21 -2.76
C ARG A 190 -14.94 -2.63 -3.92
N LEU A 191 -14.34 -1.73 -4.68
CA LEU A 191 -14.92 -1.14 -5.89
C LEU A 191 -14.25 -1.77 -7.12
N GLY A 192 -15.05 -2.15 -8.11
CA GLY A 192 -14.59 -2.70 -9.38
C GLY A 192 -15.67 -2.47 -10.43
N ASP A 193 -15.81 -3.39 -11.39
CA ASP A 193 -16.87 -3.28 -12.39
C ASP A 193 -18.24 -3.60 -11.76
N GLY A 194 -18.97 -2.56 -11.35
CA GLY A 194 -20.34 -2.66 -10.82
C GLY A 194 -20.50 -2.10 -9.41
N GLU A 195 -21.46 -2.66 -8.68
CA GLU A 195 -21.81 -2.19 -7.34
C GLU A 195 -20.68 -2.45 -6.32
N PRO A 196 -20.44 -1.52 -5.38
CA PRO A 196 -19.50 -1.71 -4.28
C PRO A 196 -19.81 -2.97 -3.48
N THR A 197 -18.78 -3.78 -3.20
CA THR A 197 -18.89 -4.96 -2.33
C THR A 197 -18.36 -4.64 -0.94
N VAL A 198 -19.13 -4.92 0.11
CA VAL A 198 -18.67 -4.76 1.50
C VAL A 198 -17.77 -5.93 1.87
N ILE A 199 -16.58 -5.62 2.39
CA ILE A 199 -15.66 -6.60 2.97
C ILE A 199 -15.93 -6.68 4.48
N PRO A 200 -16.38 -7.84 5.02
CA PRO A 200 -16.65 -7.97 6.44
C PRO A 200 -15.37 -7.86 7.27
N THR A 201 -15.29 -6.85 8.13
CA THR A 201 -14.20 -6.63 9.08
C THR A 201 -14.67 -5.73 10.21
N GLU A 202 -13.99 -5.84 11.37
CA GLU A 202 -14.14 -4.91 12.50
C GLU A 202 -12.94 -3.98 12.64
N ARG A 203 -11.85 -4.23 11.90
CA ARG A 203 -10.63 -3.42 11.88
C ARG A 203 -10.51 -2.70 10.55
N PHE A 204 -10.11 -1.43 10.60
CA PHE A 204 -10.02 -0.56 9.43
C PHE A 204 -8.62 0.08 9.34
N PRO A 205 -8.12 0.33 8.11
CA PRO A 205 -6.99 1.21 7.91
C PRO A 205 -7.19 2.55 8.63
N ALA A 206 -6.20 2.92 9.45
CA ALA A 206 -6.17 4.22 10.12
C ALA A 206 -4.80 4.90 10.05
N SER A 207 -3.80 4.22 9.50
CA SER A 207 -2.45 4.76 9.34
C SER A 207 -2.35 5.76 8.19
N VAL A 208 -1.34 6.61 8.28
CA VAL A 208 -0.90 7.53 7.21
C VAL A 208 -0.20 6.81 6.06
N ARG A 209 -0.04 5.49 6.15
CA ARG A 209 0.41 4.66 5.03
C ARG A 209 -0.81 4.04 4.36
N ALA A 210 -0.82 4.08 3.03
CA ALA A 210 -1.86 3.41 2.26
C ALA A 210 -1.81 1.89 2.54
N PRO A 211 -2.97 1.24 2.67
CA PRO A 211 -3.05 -0.21 2.65
C PRO A 211 -2.45 -0.79 1.37
N VAL A 212 -1.93 -2.01 1.45
CA VAL A 212 -1.35 -2.73 0.32
C VAL A 212 -2.12 -4.02 0.09
N VAL A 213 -2.34 -4.37 -1.18
CA VAL A 213 -2.93 -5.67 -1.55
C VAL A 213 -1.81 -6.59 -2.08
N GLU A 214 -1.54 -7.66 -1.38
CA GLU A 214 -0.48 -8.62 -1.73
C GLU A 214 -0.97 -10.04 -1.44
N ASP A 215 -0.74 -10.98 -2.35
CA ASP A 215 -1.10 -12.40 -2.20
C ASP A 215 -2.55 -12.66 -1.73
N GLY A 216 -3.50 -11.85 -2.24
CA GLY A 216 -4.92 -11.95 -1.85
C GLY A 216 -5.22 -11.47 -0.44
N GLN A 217 -4.32 -10.68 0.15
CA GLN A 217 -4.49 -10.06 1.46
C GLN A 217 -4.42 -8.54 1.34
N LEU A 218 -5.35 -7.86 2.02
CA LEU A 218 -5.23 -6.43 2.31
C LEU A 218 -4.46 -6.28 3.62
N ILE A 219 -3.32 -5.62 3.55
CA ILE A 219 -2.38 -5.39 4.65
C ILE A 219 -2.42 -3.91 5.02
N PHE A 220 -2.66 -3.60 6.28
CA PHE A 220 -2.74 -2.23 6.77
C PHE A 220 -2.39 -2.14 8.26
N GLU A 221 -2.19 -0.92 8.72
CA GLU A 221 -2.10 -0.60 10.15
C GLU A 221 -3.41 0.07 10.61
N ASP A 222 -3.95 -0.40 11.73
CA ASP A 222 -5.20 0.09 12.28
C ASP A 222 -5.01 1.17 13.35
N GLU A 223 -6.08 1.61 14.00
CA GLU A 223 -6.04 2.70 14.99
C GLU A 223 -5.18 2.41 16.22
N SER A 224 -4.90 1.13 16.50
CA SER A 224 -4.03 0.72 17.61
C SER A 224 -2.56 0.70 17.22
N GLY A 225 -2.24 0.90 15.93
CA GLY A 225 -0.89 0.77 15.39
C GLY A 225 -0.50 -0.68 15.07
N ASP A 226 -1.44 -1.63 15.11
CA ASP A 226 -1.17 -3.03 14.80
C ASP A 226 -1.24 -3.26 13.30
N GLN A 227 -0.33 -4.09 12.79
CA GLN A 227 -0.42 -4.60 11.43
C GLN A 227 -1.50 -5.69 11.31
N VAL A 228 -2.49 -5.45 10.47
CA VAL A 228 -3.61 -6.34 10.16
C VAL A 228 -3.43 -6.92 8.77
N ARG A 229 -3.74 -8.22 8.62
CA ARG A 229 -3.85 -8.91 7.34
C ARG A 229 -5.27 -9.44 7.18
N LEU A 230 -5.98 -8.97 6.17
CA LEU A 230 -7.35 -9.35 5.89
C LEU A 230 -7.43 -10.06 4.54
N ALA A 231 -7.96 -11.28 4.49
CA ALA A 231 -8.18 -11.96 3.23
C ALA A 231 -9.19 -11.19 2.37
N VAL A 232 -8.82 -10.90 1.12
CA VAL A 232 -9.68 -10.21 0.16
C VAL A 232 -9.84 -11.06 -1.11
N PRO A 233 -11.03 -11.06 -1.73
CA PRO A 233 -11.28 -11.86 -2.91
C PRO A 233 -10.49 -11.30 -4.11
N SER A 234 -9.58 -12.09 -4.67
CA SER A 234 -9.05 -11.86 -6.02
C SER A 234 -10.12 -12.18 -7.06
N ARG A 235 -10.03 -11.57 -8.24
CA ARG A 235 -10.95 -11.79 -9.37
C ARG A 235 -10.69 -13.17 -10.02
N GLY A 236 -10.80 -14.24 -9.23
CA GLY A 236 -10.54 -15.62 -9.64
C GLY A 236 -11.08 -16.70 -8.69
N GLY A 237 -11.58 -16.34 -7.51
CA GLY A 237 -12.14 -17.27 -6.51
C GLY A 237 -13.57 -17.72 -6.76
N ALA A 238 -13.95 -17.97 -8.02
CA ALA A 238 -15.18 -18.67 -8.36
C ALA A 238 -14.83 -19.83 -9.29
N ARG A 239 -14.45 -20.98 -8.69
CA ARG A 239 -14.55 -22.29 -9.32
C ARG A 239 -15.00 -23.31 -8.29
#